data_AF-A0A8I1MEJ4-F1
#
_entry.id   AF-A0A8I1MEJ4-F1
#
_cell.length_a   1.000
_cell.length_b   1.000
_cell.length_c   1.000
_cell.angle_alpha   90.00
_cell.angle_beta   90.00
_cell.angle_gamma   90.00
#
_symmetry.space_group_name_H-M   'P 1'
#
loop_
_entity.id
_entity.type
_entity.pdbx_description
1 polymer ?
#
loop_
_entity_poly.entity_id
_entity_poly.type
_entity_poly.pdbx_seq_one_letter_code
_entity_poly.pdbx_strand_id
1 'polypeptide(L)'
;MKGNGGYQFIERVDGGNGGGTKVRDESGKGADKVDYSELKEKFNKRYKDFVNKKNEKIPQTSNTYLENELNHDKFGELPEVRGDNITGHHMPSNKYMNDKYSIETDESYAINLEHPHPGRGGRHRRTFTYGLSSRTRPEDFKLYMSLEPRDALAFDINDLRRILKEDDLYNKDSRSKIKEYIEYYENYRKNDQEDGLKIFEKP
;
A
#
# COMPACT_ATOMS: atom_id res chain seq x y z
N MET A 1 -5.35 -31.96 -1.37
CA MET A 1 -4.45 -31.50 -2.45
C MET A 1 -4.38 -29.99 -2.40
N LYS A 2 -3.17 -29.42 -2.25
CA LYS A 2 -2.93 -27.98 -2.12
C LYS A 2 -3.14 -27.32 -3.49
N GLY A 3 -4.15 -26.44 -3.59
CA GLY A 3 -4.36 -25.62 -4.78
C GLY A 3 -3.35 -24.49 -4.82
N ASN A 4 -2.45 -24.51 -5.80
CA ASN A 4 -1.64 -23.37 -6.18
C ASN A 4 -2.56 -22.31 -6.83
N GLY A 5 -3.23 -21.52 -6.00
CA GLY A 5 -3.92 -20.31 -6.42
C GLY A 5 -2.89 -19.23 -6.74
N GLY A 6 -2.40 -19.22 -7.98
CA GLY A 6 -1.56 -18.12 -8.48
C GLY A 6 -2.36 -16.82 -8.44
N TYR A 7 -2.13 -16.00 -7.43
CA TYR A 7 -2.70 -14.65 -7.35
C TYR A 7 -2.16 -13.80 -8.51
N GLN A 8 -3.04 -13.48 -9.46
CA GLN A 8 -2.83 -12.45 -10.47
C GLN A 8 -3.31 -11.12 -9.88
N PHE A 9 -2.39 -10.17 -9.70
CA PHE A 9 -2.60 -8.96 -8.90
C PHE A 9 -3.33 -7.83 -9.64
N ILE A 10 -3.68 -8.02 -10.91
CA ILE A 10 -4.32 -7.01 -11.76
C ILE A 10 -5.34 -7.70 -12.68
N GLU A 11 -6.50 -8.09 -12.15
CA GLU A 11 -7.69 -8.20 -13.00
C GLU A 11 -8.40 -6.85 -13.04
N ARG A 12 -8.72 -6.45 -14.27
CA ARG A 12 -9.31 -5.16 -14.67
C ARG A 12 -10.47 -4.76 -13.79
N VAL A 13 -10.37 -3.60 -13.16
CA VAL A 13 -11.54 -2.81 -12.80
C VAL A 13 -11.80 -1.88 -14.00
N ASP A 14 -12.64 -2.39 -14.89
CA ASP A 14 -13.27 -1.72 -16.04
C ASP A 14 -12.37 -1.19 -17.18
N GLY A 15 -12.78 -1.53 -18.40
CA GLY A 15 -12.06 -1.26 -19.65
C GLY A 15 -11.97 0.22 -20.01
N GLY A 16 -10.91 0.88 -19.54
CA GLY A 16 -10.45 2.17 -20.04
C GLY A 16 -9.24 1.98 -20.95
N ASN A 17 -9.35 2.43 -22.20
CA ASN A 17 -8.28 2.42 -23.19
C ASN A 17 -7.07 3.18 -22.64
N GLY A 18 -5.91 2.54 -22.54
CA GLY A 18 -4.68 3.12 -22.00
C GLY A 18 -4.14 4.25 -22.87
N GLY A 19 -4.64 5.47 -22.64
CA GLY A 19 -4.05 6.70 -23.15
C GLY A 19 -2.84 7.05 -22.30
N GLY A 20 -1.63 6.91 -22.86
CA GLY A 20 -0.40 7.31 -22.18
C GLY A 20 -0.44 8.78 -21.78
N THR A 21 -0.31 9.05 -20.48
CA THR A 21 -0.15 10.39 -19.93
C THR A 21 1.17 10.98 -20.42
N LYS A 22 1.11 12.07 -21.17
CA LYS A 22 2.29 12.85 -21.56
C LYS A 22 2.77 13.64 -20.34
N VAL A 23 3.75 13.13 -19.62
CA VAL A 23 4.62 13.98 -18.81
C VAL A 23 5.48 14.76 -19.81
N ARG A 24 5.32 16.09 -19.84
CA ARG A 24 6.22 17.00 -20.55
C ARG A 24 7.24 17.50 -19.55
N ASP A 25 8.43 16.93 -19.61
CA ASP A 25 9.65 17.44 -19.05
C ASP A 25 10.26 18.44 -20.06
N GLU A 26 10.33 19.72 -19.67
CA GLU A 26 10.90 20.82 -20.47
C GLU A 26 12.43 20.76 -20.64
N SER A 27 13.06 19.62 -20.32
CA SER A 27 14.47 19.38 -20.56
C SER A 27 14.62 18.22 -21.53
N GLY A 28 14.77 18.52 -22.82
CA GLY A 28 14.90 17.57 -23.94
C GLY A 28 16.09 16.61 -23.84
N LYS A 29 16.03 15.67 -22.90
CA LYS A 29 16.81 14.44 -22.82
C LYS A 29 15.83 13.34 -22.47
N GLY A 30 15.33 12.66 -23.50
CA GLY A 30 14.34 11.59 -23.36
C GLY A 30 14.87 10.51 -22.42
N ALA A 31 14.28 10.42 -21.23
CA ALA A 31 14.34 9.21 -20.43
C ALA A 31 13.65 8.11 -21.24
N ASP A 32 14.30 6.95 -21.38
CA ASP A 32 13.69 5.77 -22.00
C ASP A 32 12.30 5.56 -21.40
N LYS A 33 11.27 5.61 -22.26
CA LYS A 33 9.89 5.31 -21.86
C LYS A 33 9.85 3.84 -21.47
N VAL A 34 10.07 3.56 -20.19
CA VAL A 34 9.70 2.26 -19.62
C VAL A 34 8.20 2.14 -19.83
N ASP A 35 7.79 1.13 -20.59
CA ASP A 35 6.38 0.84 -20.77
C ASP A 35 5.77 0.58 -19.39
N TYR A 36 4.73 1.34 -19.04
CA TYR A 36 4.09 1.21 -17.72
C TYR A 36 3.54 -0.21 -17.49
N SER A 37 3.19 -0.92 -18.57
CA SER A 37 2.81 -2.33 -18.49
C SER A 37 4.01 -3.24 -18.13
N GLU A 38 5.17 -3.01 -18.74
CA GLU A 38 6.43 -3.71 -18.41
C GLU A 38 6.86 -3.42 -16.97
N LEU A 39 6.70 -2.18 -16.52
CA LEU A 39 6.95 -1.78 -15.13
C LEU A 39 6.09 -2.58 -14.17
N LYS A 40 4.78 -2.66 -14.43
CA LYS A 40 3.82 -3.44 -13.63
C LYS A 40 4.16 -4.93 -13.63
N GLU A 41 4.54 -5.48 -14.78
CA GLU A 41 4.91 -6.90 -14.89
C GLU A 41 6.16 -7.21 -14.06
N LYS A 42 7.21 -6.37 -14.18
CA LYS A 42 8.43 -6.50 -13.37
C LYS A 42 8.12 -6.37 -11.88
N PHE A 43 7.30 -5.41 -11.50
CA PHE A 43 6.91 -5.21 -10.11
C PHE A 43 6.13 -6.41 -9.55
N ASN A 44 5.20 -6.97 -10.31
CA ASN A 44 4.46 -8.18 -9.94
C ASN A 44 5.37 -9.39 -9.72
N LYS A 45 6.40 -9.57 -10.56
CA LYS A 45 7.38 -10.64 -10.37
C LYS A 45 8.15 -10.46 -9.06
N ARG A 46 8.64 -9.24 -8.80
CA ARG A 46 9.34 -8.88 -7.56
C ARG A 46 8.48 -9.10 -6.32
N TYR A 47 7.20 -8.75 -6.40
CA TYR A 47 6.23 -8.94 -5.33
C TYR A 47 6.03 -10.42 -4.98
N LYS A 48 5.90 -11.31 -5.97
CA LYS A 48 5.81 -12.76 -5.72
C LYS A 48 7.02 -13.30 -4.94
N ASP A 49 8.23 -12.90 -5.34
CA ASP A 49 9.46 -13.26 -4.63
C ASP A 49 9.47 -12.72 -3.19
N PHE A 50 8.96 -11.50 -3.00
CA PHE A 50 8.85 -10.87 -1.70
C PHE A 50 7.93 -11.65 -0.76
N VAL A 51 6.72 -12.00 -1.22
CA VAL A 51 5.72 -12.72 -0.43
C VAL A 51 6.27 -14.07 0.04
N ASN A 52 6.87 -14.84 -0.87
CA ASN A 52 7.47 -16.13 -0.53
C ASN A 52 8.54 -15.99 0.58
N LYS A 53 9.48 -15.05 0.39
CA LYS A 53 10.55 -14.79 1.37
C LYS A 53 10.02 -14.26 2.71
N LYS A 54 8.91 -13.51 2.71
CA LYS A 54 8.31 -12.97 3.94
C LYS A 54 7.58 -14.03 4.72
N ASN A 55 6.78 -14.86 4.06
CA ASN A 55 6.03 -15.94 4.70
C ASN A 55 6.98 -16.97 5.35
N GLU A 56 8.19 -17.15 4.82
CA GLU A 56 9.24 -17.96 5.44
C GLU A 56 9.89 -17.32 6.68
N LYS A 57 10.02 -15.98 6.71
CA LYS A 57 10.89 -15.26 7.68
C LYS A 57 10.13 -14.57 8.81
N ILE A 58 8.90 -14.13 8.55
CA ILE A 58 8.10 -13.34 9.47
C ILE A 58 6.90 -14.18 9.86
N PRO A 59 6.86 -14.71 11.09
CA PRO A 59 5.77 -15.56 11.52
C PRO A 59 4.47 -14.76 11.58
N GLN A 60 3.37 -15.42 11.20
CA GLN A 60 2.04 -15.04 11.67
C GLN A 60 2.01 -15.21 13.19
N THR A 61 1.47 -14.23 13.90
CA THR A 61 1.45 -14.20 15.37
C THR A 61 0.07 -14.43 15.94
N SER A 62 -0.99 -14.09 15.21
CA SER A 62 -2.37 -14.28 15.66
C SER A 62 -3.33 -14.46 14.46
N ASN A 63 -4.46 -15.12 14.71
CA ASN A 63 -5.64 -15.19 13.84
C ASN A 63 -6.84 -14.43 14.44
N THR A 64 -6.60 -13.58 15.43
CA THR A 64 -7.58 -12.65 16.01
C THR A 64 -7.05 -11.23 15.92
N TYR A 65 -7.96 -10.27 15.91
CA TYR A 65 -7.62 -8.85 16.00
C TYR A 65 -7.20 -8.48 17.42
N LEU A 66 -6.24 -7.55 17.52
CA LEU A 66 -6.03 -6.77 18.73
C LEU A 66 -7.11 -5.68 18.84
N GLU A 67 -7.29 -5.15 20.05
CA GLU A 67 -8.13 -3.97 20.24
C GLU A 67 -7.61 -2.82 19.37
N ASN A 68 -8.51 -2.12 18.68
CA ASN A 68 -8.20 -1.03 17.74
C ASN A 68 -7.38 -1.43 16.49
N GLU A 69 -7.11 -2.72 16.26
CA GLU A 69 -6.57 -3.17 14.98
C GLU A 69 -7.59 -2.91 13.86
N LEU A 70 -7.09 -2.48 12.69
CA LEU A 70 -7.87 -1.97 11.55
C LEU A 70 -8.58 -0.63 11.75
N ASN A 71 -8.47 0.02 12.91
CA ASN A 71 -8.82 1.43 13.00
C ASN A 71 -7.88 2.23 12.09
N HIS A 72 -8.44 3.21 11.39
CA HIS A 72 -7.71 4.02 10.43
C HIS A 72 -8.12 5.48 10.55
N ASP A 73 -7.12 6.36 10.47
CA ASP A 73 -7.29 7.81 10.39
C ASP A 73 -6.01 8.44 9.80
N LYS A 74 -5.95 9.76 9.74
CA LYS A 74 -4.68 10.49 9.66
C LYS A 74 -3.75 9.97 10.74
N PHE A 75 -2.48 9.73 10.40
CA PHE A 75 -1.57 9.07 11.31
C PHE A 75 -1.40 9.81 12.65
N GLY A 76 -1.39 11.15 12.64
CA GLY A 76 -1.31 11.97 13.87
C GLY A 76 -2.55 11.91 14.76
N GLU A 77 -3.68 11.39 14.25
CA GLU A 77 -4.96 11.28 14.96
C GLU A 77 -5.25 9.85 15.42
N LEU A 78 -4.40 8.88 15.05
CA LEU A 78 -4.54 7.50 15.51
C LEU A 78 -4.24 7.42 17.02
N PRO A 79 -5.05 6.70 17.81
CA PRO A 79 -4.78 6.54 19.24
C PRO A 79 -3.42 5.88 19.49
N GLU A 80 -2.59 6.50 20.34
CA GLU A 80 -1.35 5.94 20.81
C GLU A 80 -1.54 5.28 22.18
N VAL A 81 -1.68 3.96 22.22
CA VAL A 81 -1.78 3.22 23.48
C VAL A 81 -0.47 2.48 23.73
N ARG A 82 0.21 2.81 24.83
CA ARG A 82 1.49 2.18 25.15
C ARG A 82 1.31 0.66 25.36
N GLY A 83 1.98 -0.14 24.53
CA GLY A 83 2.04 -1.59 24.68
C GLY A 83 0.84 -2.35 24.11
N ASP A 84 0.00 -1.68 23.31
CA ASP A 84 -1.13 -2.28 22.60
C ASP A 84 -0.71 -3.25 21.47
N ASN A 85 0.57 -3.24 21.08
CA ASN A 85 1.14 -4.05 19.99
C ASN A 85 0.51 -3.78 18.62
N ILE A 86 0.08 -2.54 18.36
CA ILE A 86 -0.34 -2.10 17.03
C ILE A 86 0.50 -0.89 16.59
N THR A 87 0.51 -0.63 15.28
CA THR A 87 1.14 0.56 14.71
C THR A 87 0.45 0.94 13.42
N GLY A 88 0.27 2.25 13.19
CA GLY A 88 -0.25 2.77 11.93
C GLY A 88 0.63 2.40 10.74
N HIS A 89 0.03 1.84 9.71
CA HIS A 89 0.65 1.54 8.42
C HIS A 89 0.04 2.39 7.32
N HIS A 90 0.86 3.19 6.66
CA HIS A 90 0.44 4.08 5.57
C HIS A 90 0.31 3.31 4.25
N MET A 91 -0.79 3.54 3.55
CA MET A 91 -1.09 2.97 2.23
C MET A 91 -1.75 4.04 1.33
N PRO A 92 -1.09 4.63 0.32
CA PRO A 92 0.30 4.43 -0.05
C PRO A 92 1.26 4.72 1.09
N SER A 93 2.47 4.15 1.02
CA SER A 93 3.50 4.37 2.04
C SER A 93 3.74 5.87 2.28
N ASN A 94 4.07 6.22 3.53
CA ASN A 94 4.40 7.59 3.93
C ASN A 94 5.44 8.23 3.00
N LYS A 95 6.48 7.47 2.61
CA LYS A 95 7.51 7.97 1.70
C LYS A 95 6.96 8.30 0.30
N TYR A 96 6.03 7.51 -0.21
CA TYR A 96 5.36 7.81 -1.49
C TYR A 96 4.54 9.10 -1.38
N MET A 97 3.74 9.22 -0.32
CA MET A 97 2.91 10.41 -0.06
C MET A 97 3.75 11.67 0.09
N ASN A 98 4.85 11.59 0.84
CA ASN A 98 5.76 12.71 1.07
C ASN A 98 6.55 13.10 -0.19
N ASP A 99 7.26 12.16 -0.82
CA ASP A 99 8.14 12.48 -1.95
C ASP A 99 7.36 12.96 -3.19
N LYS A 100 6.14 12.42 -3.41
CA LYS A 100 5.35 12.71 -4.63
C LYS A 100 4.41 13.89 -4.46
N TYR A 101 3.86 14.06 -3.26
CA TYR A 101 2.77 15.02 -3.03
C TYR A 101 3.02 15.96 -1.86
N SER A 102 4.17 15.87 -1.19
CA SER A 102 4.51 16.69 -0.02
C SER A 102 3.42 16.64 1.05
N ILE A 103 2.87 15.45 1.27
CA ILE A 103 1.95 15.18 2.38
C ILE A 103 2.80 14.67 3.54
N GLU A 104 2.69 15.36 4.68
CA GLU A 104 3.43 15.02 5.89
C GLU A 104 2.93 13.70 6.49
N THR A 105 3.79 13.07 7.29
CA THR A 105 3.50 11.76 7.90
C THR A 105 2.20 11.78 8.69
N ASP A 106 2.05 12.75 9.57
CA ASP A 106 0.88 12.87 10.46
C ASP A 106 -0.42 13.13 9.70
N GLU A 107 -0.33 13.76 8.52
CA GLU A 107 -1.47 14.07 7.65
C GLU A 107 -1.84 12.92 6.71
N SER A 108 -0.90 12.01 6.45
CA SER A 108 -1.14 10.86 5.59
C SER A 108 -1.95 9.79 6.32
N TYR A 109 -2.92 9.20 5.62
CA TYR A 109 -3.81 8.19 6.20
C TYR A 109 -3.04 6.90 6.49
N ALA A 110 -3.38 6.26 7.60
CA ALA A 110 -2.79 5.00 8.05
C ALA A 110 -3.84 4.09 8.68
N ILE A 111 -3.58 2.79 8.66
CA ILE A 111 -4.40 1.77 9.33
C ILE A 111 -3.57 1.04 10.38
N ASN A 112 -4.12 0.87 11.58
CA ASN A 112 -3.45 0.12 12.64
C ASN A 112 -3.36 -1.36 12.29
N LEU A 113 -2.13 -1.90 12.34
CA LEU A 113 -1.84 -3.31 12.13
C LEU A 113 -1.05 -3.88 13.31
N GLU A 114 -1.28 -5.16 13.60
CA GLU A 114 -0.52 -5.90 14.61
C GLU A 114 1.01 -5.76 14.39
N HIS A 115 1.69 -5.32 15.44
CA HIS A 115 3.13 -5.11 15.53
C HIS A 115 3.65 -5.42 16.94
N PRO A 116 3.86 -6.71 17.29
CA PRO A 116 4.32 -7.08 18.63
C PRO A 116 5.63 -6.38 19.02
N HIS A 117 5.66 -5.74 20.20
CA HIS A 117 6.82 -5.06 20.74
C HIS A 117 6.86 -5.12 22.29
N PRO A 118 7.94 -5.66 22.90
CA PRO A 118 9.08 -6.32 22.25
C PRO A 118 8.63 -7.63 21.57
N GLY A 119 9.22 -7.97 20.43
CA GLY A 119 8.84 -9.19 19.71
C GLY A 119 9.19 -9.19 18.23
N ARG A 120 8.78 -10.27 17.56
CA ARG A 120 8.89 -10.47 16.09
C ARG A 120 7.50 -10.83 15.55
N GLY A 121 7.34 -10.78 14.23
CA GLY A 121 6.06 -11.09 13.57
C GLY A 121 5.13 -9.88 13.47
N GLY A 122 3.83 -10.15 13.42
CA GLY A 122 2.80 -9.13 13.22
C GLY A 122 2.53 -8.80 11.74
N ARG A 123 1.27 -8.49 11.45
CA ARG A 123 0.78 -8.12 10.12
C ARG A 123 1.50 -6.91 9.56
N HIS A 124 1.83 -5.91 10.38
CA HIS A 124 2.55 -4.72 9.93
C HIS A 124 3.88 -5.09 9.25
N ARG A 125 4.66 -6.02 9.83
CA ARG A 125 5.99 -6.40 9.32
C ARG A 125 5.95 -7.28 8.05
N ARG A 126 4.77 -7.80 7.71
CA ARG A 126 4.53 -8.64 6.52
C ARG A 126 4.13 -7.83 5.29
N THR A 127 3.80 -6.56 5.46
CA THR A 127 3.51 -5.65 4.35
C THR A 127 4.73 -5.38 3.48
N PHE A 128 4.51 -5.16 2.19
CA PHE A 128 5.53 -4.89 1.20
C PHE A 128 6.27 -3.60 1.49
N THR A 129 5.59 -2.56 1.92
CA THR A 129 6.17 -1.23 2.14
C THR A 129 6.83 -1.09 3.52
N TYR A 130 6.66 -2.05 4.43
CA TYR A 130 7.40 -2.06 5.70
C TYR A 130 8.92 -2.07 5.49
N GLY A 131 9.58 -1.00 5.96
CA GLY A 131 11.03 -0.81 5.82
C GLY A 131 11.50 -0.69 4.37
N LEU A 132 10.61 -0.36 3.42
CA LEU A 132 10.96 -0.11 2.03
C LEU A 132 11.76 1.19 1.91
N SER A 133 12.97 1.11 1.37
CA SER A 133 13.81 2.29 1.11
C SER A 133 14.79 2.01 -0.02
N SER A 134 15.34 3.08 -0.59
CA SER A 134 16.43 3.00 -1.58
C SER A 134 17.68 2.29 -1.04
N ARG A 135 17.86 2.23 0.29
CA ARG A 135 19.01 1.56 0.92
C ARG A 135 18.79 0.06 1.16
N THR A 136 17.57 -0.31 1.56
CA THR A 136 17.25 -1.69 1.97
C THR A 136 16.82 -2.56 0.80
N ARG A 137 16.04 -2.00 -0.15
CA ARG A 137 15.50 -2.69 -1.32
C ARG A 137 15.42 -1.73 -2.51
N PRO A 138 16.57 -1.34 -3.11
CA PRO A 138 16.64 -0.29 -4.13
C PRO A 138 15.75 -0.52 -5.35
N GLU A 139 15.73 -1.74 -5.90
CA GLU A 139 14.91 -2.07 -7.07
C GLU A 139 13.41 -2.02 -6.77
N ASP A 140 12.99 -2.65 -5.67
CA ASP A 140 11.59 -2.65 -5.22
C ASP A 140 11.13 -1.22 -4.91
N PHE A 141 11.99 -0.43 -4.27
CA PHE A 141 11.74 0.97 -3.96
C PHE A 141 11.55 1.78 -5.25
N LYS A 142 12.46 1.64 -6.22
CA LYS A 142 12.34 2.33 -7.51
C LYS A 142 11.02 1.97 -8.22
N LEU A 143 10.68 0.68 -8.29
CA LEU A 143 9.46 0.22 -8.96
C LEU A 143 8.20 0.75 -8.28
N TYR A 144 8.11 0.63 -6.96
CA TYR A 144 6.96 1.11 -6.19
C TYR A 144 6.79 2.64 -6.30
N MET A 145 7.89 3.40 -6.22
CA MET A 145 7.86 4.86 -6.37
C MET A 145 7.55 5.33 -7.80
N SER A 146 7.58 4.43 -8.78
CA SER A 146 7.19 4.72 -10.16
C SER A 146 5.72 4.40 -10.45
N LEU A 147 4.97 3.84 -9.50
CA LEU A 147 3.53 3.63 -9.65
C LEU A 147 2.79 4.97 -9.70
N GLU A 148 1.73 5.01 -10.49
CA GLU A 148 0.70 6.04 -10.41
C GLU A 148 -0.03 5.94 -9.05
N PRO A 149 -0.55 7.05 -8.50
CA PRO A 149 -1.09 7.08 -7.14
C PRO A 149 -2.19 6.05 -6.87
N ARG A 150 -3.12 5.87 -7.82
CA ARG A 150 -4.17 4.85 -7.71
C ARG A 150 -3.62 3.43 -7.69
N ASP A 151 -2.57 3.16 -8.47
CA ASP A 151 -1.92 1.85 -8.50
C ASP A 151 -1.11 1.58 -7.22
N ALA A 152 -0.47 2.61 -6.65
CA ALA A 152 0.22 2.49 -5.36
C ALA A 152 -0.77 2.18 -4.22
N LEU A 153 -1.90 2.89 -4.17
CA LEU A 153 -2.97 2.61 -3.21
C LEU A 153 -3.53 1.20 -3.40
N ALA A 154 -3.89 0.83 -4.64
CA ALA A 154 -4.44 -0.49 -4.94
C ALA A 154 -3.46 -1.62 -4.58
N PHE A 155 -2.16 -1.41 -4.80
CA PHE A 155 -1.13 -2.37 -4.45
C PHE A 155 -1.08 -2.63 -2.94
N ASP A 156 -0.96 -1.57 -2.12
CA ASP A 156 -0.85 -1.72 -0.67
C ASP A 156 -2.13 -2.31 -0.05
N ILE A 157 -3.31 -1.91 -0.56
CA ILE A 157 -4.59 -2.51 -0.14
C ILE A 157 -4.65 -4.01 -0.46
N ASN A 158 -4.19 -4.42 -1.65
CA ASN A 158 -4.20 -5.83 -2.02
C ASN A 158 -3.17 -6.65 -1.23
N ASP A 159 -2.05 -6.04 -0.84
CA ASP A 159 -1.08 -6.67 0.05
C ASP A 159 -1.63 -6.84 1.48
N LEU A 160 -2.32 -5.83 2.03
CA LEU A 160 -3.05 -5.97 3.29
C LEU A 160 -4.12 -7.09 3.20
N ARG A 161 -4.91 -7.11 2.12
CA ARG A 161 -5.91 -8.17 1.88
C ARG A 161 -5.29 -9.56 1.84
N ARG A 162 -4.12 -9.71 1.21
CA ARG A 162 -3.39 -10.98 1.20
C ARG A 162 -3.07 -11.41 2.62
N ILE A 163 -2.49 -10.53 3.43
CA ILE A 163 -2.12 -10.83 4.81
C ILE A 163 -3.34 -11.21 5.65
N LEU A 164 -4.44 -10.46 5.55
CA LEU A 164 -5.68 -10.79 6.26
C LEU A 164 -6.28 -12.13 5.82
N LYS A 165 -6.16 -12.49 4.54
CA LYS A 165 -6.60 -13.82 4.06
C LYS A 165 -5.69 -14.94 4.57
N GLU A 166 -4.38 -14.72 4.57
CA GLU A 166 -3.41 -15.68 5.13
C GLU A 166 -3.67 -15.92 6.63
N ASP A 167 -4.24 -14.93 7.33
CA ASP A 167 -4.54 -15.01 8.76
C ASP A 167 -5.99 -15.42 9.08
N ASP A 168 -6.80 -15.78 8.07
CA ASP A 168 -8.24 -16.06 8.19
C ASP A 168 -9.09 -14.90 8.77
N LEU A 169 -8.60 -13.67 8.62
CA LEU A 169 -9.19 -12.43 9.12
C LEU A 169 -9.93 -11.61 8.05
N TYR A 170 -9.82 -11.98 6.77
CA TYR A 170 -10.51 -11.29 5.67
C TYR A 170 -12.01 -11.61 5.60
N ASN A 171 -12.79 -10.86 6.37
CA ASN A 171 -14.24 -11.01 6.54
C ASN A 171 -15.02 -9.70 6.27
N LYS A 172 -16.32 -9.67 6.54
CA LYS A 172 -17.20 -8.51 6.28
C LYS A 172 -16.69 -7.23 6.95
N ASP A 173 -16.23 -7.30 8.19
CA ASP A 173 -15.81 -6.13 8.96
C ASP A 173 -14.50 -5.56 8.42
N SER A 174 -13.52 -6.43 8.17
CA SER A 174 -12.25 -6.02 7.54
C SER A 174 -12.46 -5.40 6.14
N ARG A 175 -13.44 -5.91 5.39
CA ARG A 175 -13.81 -5.37 4.08
C ARG A 175 -14.44 -4.00 4.19
N SER A 176 -15.24 -3.74 5.24
CA SER A 176 -15.78 -2.41 5.53
C SER A 176 -14.65 -1.42 5.84
N LYS A 177 -13.73 -1.78 6.74
CA LYS A 177 -12.59 -0.92 7.08
C LYS A 177 -11.69 -0.60 5.91
N ILE A 178 -11.39 -1.59 5.07
CA ILE A 178 -10.65 -1.37 3.83
C ILE A 178 -11.44 -0.47 2.86
N LYS A 179 -12.76 -0.58 2.79
CA LYS A 179 -13.60 0.28 1.94
C LYS A 179 -13.60 1.73 2.44
N GLU A 180 -13.79 1.94 3.73
CA GLU A 180 -13.71 3.26 4.39
C GLU A 180 -12.37 3.94 4.09
N TYR A 181 -11.27 3.17 4.19
CA TYR A 181 -9.93 3.63 3.86
C TYR A 181 -9.77 4.06 2.39
N ILE A 182 -10.32 3.27 1.44
CA ILE A 182 -10.29 3.60 0.01
C ILE A 182 -11.14 4.86 -0.25
N GLU A 183 -12.33 4.95 0.35
CA GLU A 183 -13.25 6.08 0.19
C GLU A 183 -12.64 7.39 0.68
N TYR A 184 -11.84 7.36 1.76
CA TYR A 184 -11.06 8.52 2.17
C TYR A 184 -10.17 9.04 1.03
N TYR A 185 -9.36 8.18 0.42
CA TYR A 185 -8.46 8.59 -0.64
C TYR A 185 -9.15 8.93 -1.97
N GLU A 186 -10.24 8.24 -2.33
CA GLU A 186 -11.05 8.60 -3.49
C GLU A 186 -11.63 10.03 -3.37
N ASN A 187 -11.90 10.49 -2.15
CA ASN A 187 -12.40 11.84 -1.87
C ASN A 187 -11.30 12.84 -1.46
N TYR A 188 -10.06 12.38 -1.32
CA TYR A 188 -8.95 13.21 -0.84
C TYR A 188 -8.64 14.34 -1.83
N ARG A 189 -8.44 15.55 -1.27
CA ARG A 189 -8.03 16.73 -2.01
C ARG A 189 -6.88 17.38 -1.26
N LYS A 190 -5.79 17.67 -1.96
CA LYS A 190 -4.72 18.47 -1.36
C LYS A 190 -5.18 19.93 -1.27
N ASN A 191 -4.96 20.56 -0.11
CA ASN A 191 -5.37 21.93 0.25
C ASN A 191 -6.86 22.14 0.56
N ASP A 192 -7.66 21.08 0.72
CA ASP A 192 -9.07 21.09 1.18
C ASP A 192 -10.04 22.09 0.50
N GLN A 193 -9.65 22.67 -0.64
CA GLN A 193 -10.47 23.58 -1.44
C GLN A 193 -11.21 22.83 -2.57
N GLU A 194 -12.28 23.43 -3.10
CA GLU A 194 -13.09 22.86 -4.18
C GLU A 194 -12.28 22.60 -5.47
N ASP A 195 -11.17 23.31 -5.64
CA ASP A 195 -10.16 23.20 -6.71
C ASP A 195 -8.87 22.46 -6.29
N GLY A 196 -8.85 21.89 -5.08
CA GLY A 196 -7.70 21.14 -4.55
C GLY A 196 -7.30 19.97 -5.44
N LEU A 197 -5.99 19.71 -5.55
CA LEU A 197 -5.45 18.64 -6.40
C LEU A 197 -5.99 17.28 -5.95
N LYS A 198 -6.69 16.59 -6.85
CA LYS A 198 -7.20 15.24 -6.59
C LYS A 198 -6.15 14.22 -7.00
N ILE A 199 -5.60 13.53 -6.02
CA ILE A 199 -4.44 12.64 -6.22
C ILE A 199 -4.87 11.24 -6.69
N PHE A 200 -6.05 10.77 -6.27
CA PHE A 200 -6.51 9.39 -6.48
C PHE A 200 -7.76 9.30 -7.36
N GLU A 201 -8.02 10.30 -8.20
CA GLU A 201 -9.18 10.34 -9.07
C GLU A 201 -9.27 9.14 -10.02
N LYS A 202 -10.51 8.75 -10.32
CA LYS A 202 -10.79 7.87 -11.46
C LYS A 202 -10.64 8.70 -12.73
N PRO A 203 -9.94 8.19 -13.76
CA PRO A 203 -9.79 8.89 -15.05
C PRO A 203 -11.14 9.11 -15.73
#